data_AF-A0A7S2LKE5-F1
#
_entry.id   AF-A0A7S2LKE5-F1
#
_cell.length_a   1.000
_cell.length_b   1.000
_cell.length_c   1.000
_cell.angle_alpha   90.00
_cell.angle_beta   90.00
_cell.angle_gamma   90.00
#
_symmetry.space_group_name_H-M   'P 1'
#
loop_
_entity.id
_entity.type
_entity.pdbx_description
1 polymer ?
#
loop_
_entity_poly.entity_id
_entity_poly.type
_entity_poly.pdbx_seq_one_letter_code
_entity_poly.pdbx_strand_id
1 'polypeptide(L)'
;EAAPGQADFESLAARLKEAAALEGIGGLLGWDEMTMMPPQAAGARAAQKSALASVVHAKSTDPEVGVLLERLAAPAAAAGLDDRQLASVREAQRAYRKAVAIPEELVRRESDLGSRGYHAWVQARQSKDWSLFAPVLKEWVAARRERAALIDPERPVYDVLID
;
A
#
# COMPACT_ATOMS: atom_id res chain seq x y z
N GLU A 1 -8.31 -28.82 -22.02
CA GLU A 1 -7.41 -27.67 -21.77
C GLU A 1 -7.99 -26.82 -20.66
N ALA A 2 -7.16 -26.15 -19.87
CA ALA A 2 -7.65 -25.10 -18.97
C ALA A 2 -8.31 -23.99 -19.81
N ALA A 3 -9.34 -23.33 -19.27
CA ALA A 3 -9.97 -22.20 -19.95
C ALA A 3 -8.90 -21.13 -20.30
N PRO A 4 -9.01 -20.45 -21.45
CA PRO A 4 -8.04 -19.43 -21.83
C PRO A 4 -7.92 -18.37 -20.72
N GLY A 5 -6.70 -17.93 -20.41
CA GLY A 5 -6.45 -16.96 -19.34
C GLY A 5 -6.47 -17.52 -17.91
N GLN A 6 -6.95 -18.75 -17.68
CA GLN A 6 -7.06 -19.30 -16.33
C GLN A 6 -5.71 -19.48 -15.62
N ALA A 7 -4.69 -19.94 -16.33
CA ALA A 7 -3.34 -20.12 -15.77
C ALA A 7 -2.69 -18.76 -15.40
N ASP A 8 -2.85 -17.75 -16.25
CA ASP A 8 -2.37 -16.39 -15.97
C ASP A 8 -3.12 -15.79 -14.78
N PHE A 9 -4.44 -16.03 -14.67
CA PHE A 9 -5.23 -15.58 -13.54
C PHE A 9 -4.78 -16.25 -12.23
N GLU A 10 -4.51 -17.55 -12.23
CA GLU A 10 -4.02 -18.27 -11.06
C GLU A 10 -2.65 -17.76 -10.63
N SER A 11 -1.76 -17.46 -11.59
CA SER A 11 -0.45 -16.84 -11.33
C SER A 11 -0.60 -15.45 -10.71
N LEU A 12 -1.45 -14.59 -11.28
CA LEU A 12 -1.76 -13.28 -10.72
C LEU A 12 -2.33 -13.41 -9.30
N ALA A 13 -3.31 -14.28 -9.11
CA ALA A 13 -3.96 -14.49 -7.82
C ALA A 13 -2.97 -14.98 -6.75
N ALA A 14 -2.03 -15.86 -7.09
CA ALA A 14 -0.99 -16.31 -6.17
C ALA A 14 -0.10 -15.14 -5.71
N ARG A 15 0.33 -14.28 -6.64
CA ARG A 15 1.15 -13.08 -6.35
C ARG A 15 0.40 -12.08 -5.46
N LEU A 16 -0.85 -11.79 -5.78
CA LEU A 16 -1.69 -10.89 -4.98
C LEU A 16 -1.95 -11.44 -3.57
N LYS A 17 -2.16 -12.75 -3.43
CA LYS A 17 -2.34 -13.40 -2.12
C LYS A 17 -1.08 -13.30 -1.27
N GLU A 18 0.10 -13.47 -1.86
CA GLU A 18 1.36 -13.33 -1.14
C GLU A 18 1.56 -11.88 -0.63
N ALA A 19 1.32 -10.88 -1.49
CA ALA A 19 1.36 -9.47 -1.08
C ALA A 19 0.36 -9.18 0.04
N ALA A 20 -0.88 -9.65 -0.08
CA ALA A 20 -1.92 -9.49 0.94
C ALA A 20 -1.56 -10.16 2.28
N ALA A 21 -0.88 -11.32 2.26
CA ALA A 21 -0.42 -11.96 3.48
C ALA A 21 0.64 -11.11 4.21
N LEU A 22 1.56 -10.51 3.46
CA LEU A 22 2.57 -9.59 4.01
C LEU A 22 1.95 -8.29 4.54
N GLU A 23 0.95 -7.74 3.85
CA GLU A 23 0.16 -6.62 4.35
C GLU A 23 -0.56 -6.99 5.66
N GLY A 24 -1.07 -8.22 5.77
CA GLY A 24 -1.64 -8.75 7.01
C GLY A 24 -0.66 -8.74 8.18
N ILE A 25 0.61 -9.11 7.94
CA ILE A 25 1.69 -9.00 8.94
C ILE A 25 1.90 -7.52 9.32
N GLY A 26 1.86 -6.61 8.35
CA GLY A 26 1.93 -5.17 8.60
C GLY A 26 0.81 -4.67 9.50
N GLY A 27 -0.41 -5.17 9.28
CA GLY A 27 -1.56 -4.93 10.15
C GLY A 27 -1.33 -5.40 11.58
N LEU A 28 -0.77 -6.59 11.78
CA LEU A 28 -0.41 -7.11 13.10
C LEU A 28 0.64 -6.25 13.80
N LEU A 29 1.68 -5.81 13.08
CA LEU A 29 2.70 -4.89 13.62
C LEU A 29 2.09 -3.56 14.08
N GLY A 30 1.14 -3.02 13.30
CA GLY A 30 0.43 -1.80 13.66
C GLY A 30 -0.49 -2.00 14.87
N TRP A 31 -1.24 -3.11 14.92
CA TRP A 31 -2.08 -3.43 16.08
C TRP A 31 -1.25 -3.54 17.37
N ASP A 32 -0.13 -4.27 17.32
CA ASP A 32 0.74 -4.45 18.47
C ASP A 32 1.32 -3.10 18.94
N GLU A 33 1.71 -2.23 17.99
CA GLU A 33 2.25 -0.88 18.26
C GLU A 33 1.25 -0.02 19.05
N MET A 34 -0.03 -0.21 18.78
CA MET A 34 -1.10 0.55 19.43
C MET A 34 -1.57 -0.03 20.76
N THR A 35 -1.27 -1.30 21.05
CA THR A 35 -1.95 -2.03 22.15
C THR A 35 -1.00 -2.65 23.17
N MET A 36 0.04 -3.37 22.73
CA MET A 36 0.88 -4.20 23.60
C MET A 36 2.32 -3.72 23.66
N MET A 37 2.80 -3.06 22.60
CA MET A 37 4.19 -2.67 22.45
C MET A 37 4.64 -1.70 23.55
N PRO A 38 5.77 -1.94 24.24
CA PRO A 38 6.31 -0.97 25.19
C PRO A 38 6.85 0.27 24.45
N PRO A 39 6.74 1.48 25.03
CA PRO A 39 7.18 2.72 24.37
C PRO A 39 8.63 2.71 23.88
N GLN A 40 9.52 2.02 24.59
CA GLN A 40 10.95 1.93 24.26
C GLN A 40 11.22 1.14 22.96
N ALA A 41 10.26 0.35 22.48
CA ALA A 41 10.38 -0.44 21.25
C ALA A 41 10.00 0.33 19.97
N ALA A 42 9.60 1.61 20.08
CA ALA A 42 9.17 2.44 18.94
C ALA A 42 10.15 2.41 17.76
N GLY A 43 11.46 2.58 18.03
CA GLY A 43 12.48 2.56 16.97
C GLY A 43 12.58 1.21 16.26
N ALA A 44 12.52 0.10 16.99
CA ALA A 44 12.55 -1.24 16.42
C ALA A 44 11.28 -1.52 15.59
N ARG A 45 10.12 -1.07 16.06
CA ARG A 45 8.85 -1.19 15.32
C ARG A 45 8.84 -0.39 14.03
N ALA A 46 9.35 0.84 14.06
CA ALA A 46 9.50 1.66 12.87
C ALA A 46 10.38 0.96 11.81
N ALA A 47 11.51 0.38 12.23
CA ALA A 47 12.39 -0.38 11.33
C ALA A 47 11.69 -1.61 10.72
N GLN A 48 10.94 -2.38 11.52
CA GLN A 48 10.16 -3.53 11.05
C GLN A 48 9.11 -3.12 10.00
N LYS A 49 8.34 -2.06 10.28
CA LYS A 49 7.30 -1.56 9.37
C LYS A 49 7.89 -1.00 8.08
N SER A 50 9.03 -0.30 8.15
CA SER A 50 9.72 0.23 6.97
C SER A 50 10.26 -0.88 6.06
N ALA A 51 10.92 -1.88 6.65
CA ALA A 51 11.43 -3.04 5.92
C ALA A 51 10.29 -3.82 5.25
N LEU A 52 9.21 -4.10 5.97
CA LEU A 52 8.06 -4.82 5.43
C LEU A 52 7.34 -4.02 4.32
N ALA A 53 7.16 -2.70 4.51
CA ALA A 53 6.54 -1.84 3.50
C ALA A 53 7.33 -1.85 2.17
N SER A 54 8.66 -1.91 2.24
CA SER A 54 9.54 -2.02 1.06
C SER A 54 9.30 -3.34 0.33
N VAL A 55 9.23 -4.46 1.06
CA VAL A 55 8.98 -5.80 0.47
C VAL A 55 7.59 -5.88 -0.15
N VAL A 56 6.57 -5.38 0.55
CA VAL A 56 5.19 -5.32 0.02
C VAL A 56 5.15 -4.49 -1.26
N HIS A 57 5.76 -3.30 -1.25
CA HIS A 57 5.79 -2.44 -2.43
C HIS A 57 6.49 -3.10 -3.62
N ALA A 58 7.66 -3.73 -3.41
CA ALA A 58 8.39 -4.44 -4.45
C ALA A 58 7.56 -5.57 -5.08
N LYS A 59 6.80 -6.33 -4.28
CA LYS A 59 5.91 -7.38 -4.78
C LYS A 59 4.70 -6.83 -5.52
N SER A 60 4.10 -5.76 -5.00
CA SER A 60 2.93 -5.11 -5.61
C SER A 60 3.27 -4.32 -6.88
N THR A 61 4.54 -4.06 -7.14
CA THR A 61 5.05 -3.36 -8.34
C THR A 61 5.95 -4.23 -9.22
N ASP A 62 5.97 -5.55 -8.98
CA ASP A 62 6.71 -6.51 -9.80
C ASP A 62 6.22 -6.39 -11.26
N PRO A 63 7.12 -6.14 -12.24
CA PRO A 63 6.75 -6.02 -13.65
C PRO A 63 5.94 -7.20 -14.19
N GLU A 64 6.14 -8.41 -13.67
CA GLU A 64 5.38 -9.60 -14.07
C GLU A 64 3.89 -9.47 -13.72
N VAL A 65 3.54 -8.75 -12.64
CA VAL A 65 2.14 -8.44 -12.33
C VAL A 65 1.53 -7.60 -13.45
N GLY A 66 2.25 -6.59 -13.95
CA GLY A 66 1.82 -5.79 -15.09
C GLY A 66 1.62 -6.63 -16.36
N VAL A 67 2.57 -7.50 -16.68
CA VAL A 67 2.48 -8.41 -17.84
C VAL A 67 1.27 -9.33 -17.75
N LEU A 68 1.02 -9.93 -16.58
CA LEU A 68 -0.14 -10.80 -16.37
C LEU A 68 -1.45 -10.03 -16.54
N LEU A 69 -1.54 -8.81 -15.99
CA LEU A 69 -2.73 -7.99 -16.12
C LEU A 69 -3.01 -7.58 -17.56
N GLU A 70 -1.98 -7.24 -18.34
CA GLU A 70 -2.11 -6.94 -19.78
C GLU A 70 -2.61 -8.16 -20.57
N ARG A 71 -2.07 -9.35 -20.28
CA ARG A 71 -2.53 -10.61 -20.91
C ARG A 71 -3.99 -10.92 -20.57
N LEU A 72 -4.36 -10.76 -19.31
CA LEU A 72 -5.71 -11.02 -18.82
C LEU A 72 -6.74 -9.99 -19.33
N ALA A 73 -6.30 -8.79 -19.72
CA ALA A 73 -7.14 -7.80 -20.38
C ALA A 73 -7.44 -8.12 -21.85
N ALA A 74 -6.69 -9.05 -22.49
CA ALA A 74 -6.94 -9.43 -23.86
C ALA A 74 -8.30 -10.18 -24.00
N PRO A 75 -9.12 -9.89 -25.03
CA PRO A 75 -10.46 -10.49 -25.17
C PRO A 75 -10.48 -12.02 -25.12
N ALA A 76 -9.45 -12.66 -25.68
CA ALA A 76 -9.34 -14.12 -25.70
C ALA A 76 -9.12 -14.71 -24.29
N ALA A 77 -8.32 -14.05 -23.44
CA ALA A 77 -8.12 -14.47 -22.06
C ALA A 77 -9.34 -14.15 -21.20
N ALA A 78 -9.90 -12.94 -21.36
CA ALA A 78 -11.09 -12.51 -20.62
C ALA A 78 -12.31 -13.41 -20.86
N ALA A 79 -12.45 -13.99 -22.06
CA ALA A 79 -13.54 -14.91 -22.39
C ALA A 79 -13.52 -16.22 -21.58
N GLY A 80 -12.40 -16.57 -20.96
CA GLY A 80 -12.28 -17.76 -20.09
C GLY A 80 -12.44 -17.46 -18.59
N LEU A 81 -12.68 -16.20 -18.21
CA LEU A 81 -12.81 -15.78 -16.82
C LEU A 81 -14.28 -15.57 -16.43
N ASP A 82 -14.62 -15.91 -15.19
CA ASP A 82 -15.91 -15.57 -14.60
C ASP A 82 -15.97 -14.08 -14.15
N ASP A 83 -17.17 -13.62 -13.80
CA ASP A 83 -17.40 -12.22 -13.39
C ASP A 83 -16.54 -11.79 -12.18
N ARG A 84 -16.24 -12.70 -11.25
CA ARG A 84 -15.43 -12.40 -10.05
C ARG A 84 -13.96 -12.29 -10.41
N GLN A 85 -13.48 -13.14 -11.31
CA GLN A 85 -12.13 -13.10 -11.83
C GLN A 85 -11.92 -11.83 -12.65
N LEU A 86 -12.85 -11.47 -13.53
CA LEU A 86 -12.84 -10.21 -14.29
C LEU A 86 -12.82 -8.98 -13.37
N ALA A 87 -13.64 -8.97 -12.31
CA ALA A 87 -13.62 -7.91 -11.31
C ALA A 87 -12.27 -7.85 -10.58
N SER A 88 -11.70 -9.00 -10.23
CA SER A 88 -10.40 -9.09 -9.56
C SER A 88 -9.27 -8.54 -10.43
N VAL A 89 -9.26 -8.85 -11.74
CA VAL A 89 -8.31 -8.28 -12.71
C VAL A 89 -8.46 -6.77 -12.82
N ARG A 90 -9.70 -6.25 -12.90
CA ARG A 90 -9.96 -4.81 -12.95
C ARG A 90 -9.43 -4.08 -11.70
N GLU A 91 -9.73 -4.60 -10.51
CA GLU A 91 -9.28 -3.99 -9.26
C GLU A 91 -7.76 -4.11 -9.10
N ALA A 92 -7.17 -5.25 -9.46
CA ALA A 92 -5.72 -5.42 -9.45
C ALA A 92 -5.03 -4.46 -10.43
N GLN A 93 -5.58 -4.23 -11.63
CA GLN A 93 -5.06 -3.25 -12.58
C GLN A 93 -5.13 -1.82 -12.04
N ARG A 94 -6.20 -1.47 -11.32
CA ARG A 94 -6.32 -0.16 -10.66
C ARG A 94 -5.29 -0.01 -9.54
N ALA A 95 -5.15 -1.02 -8.69
CA ALA A 95 -4.19 -1.02 -7.58
C ALA A 95 -2.74 -0.97 -8.08
N TYR A 96 -2.39 -1.80 -9.07
CA TYR A 96 -1.06 -1.86 -9.67
C TYR A 96 -0.65 -0.50 -10.25
N ARG A 97 -1.52 0.13 -11.07
CA ARG A 97 -1.27 1.46 -11.65
C ARG A 97 -1.00 2.52 -10.58
N LYS A 98 -1.78 2.54 -9.49
CA LYS A 98 -1.53 3.44 -8.37
C LYS A 98 -0.21 3.12 -7.67
N ALA A 99 0.11 1.84 -7.47
CA ALA A 99 1.31 1.41 -6.76
C ALA A 99 2.59 1.76 -7.52
N VAL A 100 2.66 1.48 -8.83
CA VAL A 100 3.86 1.75 -9.65
C VAL A 100 4.18 3.23 -9.82
N ALA A 101 3.17 4.10 -9.67
CA ALA A 101 3.36 5.55 -9.72
C ALA A 101 4.11 6.09 -8.48
N ILE A 102 4.13 5.33 -7.39
CA ILE A 102 4.74 5.75 -6.12
C ILE A 102 6.16 5.19 -6.01
N PRO A 103 7.20 6.03 -5.89
CA PRO A 103 8.55 5.57 -5.62
C PRO A 103 8.67 4.88 -4.25
N GLU A 104 9.54 3.87 -4.17
CA GLU A 104 9.81 3.14 -2.91
C GLU A 104 10.21 4.08 -1.76
N GLU A 105 10.99 5.12 -2.06
CA GLU A 105 11.42 6.11 -1.06
C GLU A 105 10.22 6.82 -0.41
N LEU A 106 9.19 7.15 -1.19
CA LEU A 106 7.96 7.73 -0.66
C LEU A 106 7.23 6.73 0.23
N VAL A 107 7.15 5.45 -0.17
CA VAL A 107 6.53 4.39 0.67
C VAL A 107 7.25 4.25 2.01
N ARG A 108 8.59 4.22 2.01
CA ARG A 108 9.39 4.14 3.24
C ARG A 108 9.17 5.36 4.14
N ARG A 109 9.20 6.56 3.56
CA ARG A 109 8.96 7.82 4.26
C ARG A 109 7.56 7.86 4.88
N GLU A 110 6.55 7.38 4.17
CA GLU A 110 5.19 7.27 4.69
C GLU A 110 5.07 6.22 5.81
N SER A 111 5.81 5.12 5.76
CA SER A 111 5.84 4.13 6.85
C SER A 111 6.46 4.70 8.13
N ASP A 112 7.59 5.40 7.99
CA ASP A 112 8.28 6.10 9.08
C ASP A 112 7.39 7.19 9.71
N LEU A 113 6.85 8.08 8.87
CA LEU A 113 5.96 9.15 9.31
C LEU A 113 4.72 8.60 10.04
N GLY A 114 4.20 7.44 9.63
CA GLY A 114 3.08 6.80 10.29
C GLY A 114 3.40 6.39 11.74
N SER A 115 4.57 5.80 11.96
CA SER A 115 5.02 5.41 13.31
C SER A 115 5.37 6.63 14.17
N ARG A 116 6.20 7.55 13.65
CA ARG A 116 6.52 8.81 14.35
C ARG A 116 5.26 9.62 14.66
N GLY A 117 4.35 9.70 13.71
CA GLY A 117 3.08 10.40 13.83
C GLY A 117 2.21 9.83 14.95
N TYR A 118 2.10 8.50 15.03
CA TYR A 118 1.36 7.84 16.10
C TYR A 118 1.94 8.19 17.48
N HIS A 119 3.25 8.00 17.67
CA HIS A 119 3.89 8.28 18.96
C HIS A 119 3.81 9.76 19.36
N ALA A 120 4.06 10.68 18.42
CA ALA A 120 3.92 12.12 18.65
C ALA A 120 2.48 12.49 19.02
N TRP A 121 1.48 11.88 18.36
CA TRP A 121 0.06 12.09 18.66
C TRP A 121 -0.31 11.57 20.06
N VAL A 122 0.16 10.38 20.45
CA VAL A 122 -0.09 9.84 21.80
C VAL A 122 0.43 10.82 22.85
N GLN A 123 1.68 11.27 22.70
CA GLN A 123 2.30 12.21 23.63
C GLN A 123 1.58 13.56 23.65
N ALA A 124 1.28 14.12 22.47
CA ALA A 124 0.54 15.37 22.32
C ALA A 124 -0.83 15.32 23.00
N ARG A 125 -1.57 14.21 22.85
CA ARG A 125 -2.87 14.02 23.49
C ARG A 125 -2.78 13.91 25.00
N GLN A 126 -1.81 13.15 25.53
CA GLN A 126 -1.63 13.00 26.97
C GLN A 126 -1.23 14.30 27.65
N SER A 127 -0.33 15.06 27.02
CA SER A 127 0.17 16.36 27.51
C SER A 127 -0.72 17.54 27.16
N LYS A 128 -1.74 17.34 26.31
CA LYS A 128 -2.56 18.40 25.69
C LYS A 128 -1.72 19.46 24.95
N ASP A 129 -0.60 19.04 24.39
CA ASP A 129 0.34 19.90 23.69
C ASP A 129 0.34 19.62 22.19
N TRP A 130 -0.37 20.47 21.44
CA TRP A 130 -0.43 20.41 19.97
C TRP A 130 0.94 20.55 19.30
N SER A 131 1.85 21.30 19.91
CA SER A 131 3.16 21.60 19.31
C SER A 131 4.00 20.34 19.08
N LEU A 132 3.74 19.27 19.84
CA LEU A 132 4.40 17.98 19.68
C LEU A 132 3.96 17.22 18.42
N PHE A 133 2.74 17.45 17.93
CA PHE A 133 2.19 16.74 16.76
C PHE A 133 2.22 17.59 15.48
N ALA A 134 2.17 18.92 15.59
CA ALA A 134 2.11 19.82 14.43
C ALA A 134 3.22 19.59 13.39
N PRO A 135 4.51 19.36 13.76
CA PRO A 135 5.58 19.15 12.79
C PRO A 135 5.38 17.89 11.95
N VAL A 136 5.11 16.75 12.59
CA VAL A 136 4.93 15.48 11.89
C VAL A 136 3.65 15.46 11.05
N LEU A 137 2.58 16.15 11.49
CA LEU A 137 1.39 16.31 10.67
C LEU A 137 1.68 17.13 9.40
N LYS A 138 2.49 18.18 9.50
CA LYS A 138 2.89 18.97 8.32
C LYS A 138 3.64 18.12 7.31
N GLU A 139 4.58 17.29 7.77
CA GLU A 139 5.30 16.33 6.93
C GLU A 139 4.34 15.29 6.30
N TRP A 140 3.38 14.77 7.09
CA TRP A 140 2.38 13.81 6.60
C TRP A 140 1.51 14.37 5.49
N VAL A 141 1.01 15.61 5.67
CA VAL A 141 0.19 16.29 4.65
C VAL A 141 1.01 16.55 3.38
N ALA A 142 2.28 16.94 3.51
CA ALA A 142 3.16 17.11 2.36
C ALA A 142 3.38 15.79 1.61
N ALA A 143 3.65 14.68 2.33
CA ALA A 143 3.81 13.36 1.72
C ALA A 143 2.53 12.89 1.01
N ARG A 144 1.35 13.13 1.58
CA ARG A 144 0.07 12.82 0.92
C ARG A 144 -0.17 13.63 -0.35
N ARG A 145 0.20 14.92 -0.36
CA ARG A 145 0.13 15.76 -1.57
C ARG A 145 1.05 15.26 -2.66
N GLU A 146 2.28 14.90 -2.31
CA GLU A 146 3.24 14.29 -3.23
C GLU A 146 2.70 12.98 -3.81
N ARG A 147 2.18 12.09 -2.95
CA ARG A 147 1.54 10.83 -3.36
C ARG A 147 0.41 11.06 -4.36
N ALA A 148 -0.47 12.02 -4.08
CA ALA A 148 -1.59 12.34 -4.97
C ALA A 148 -1.10 12.84 -6.34
N ALA A 149 -0.12 13.74 -6.36
CA ALA A 149 0.45 14.28 -7.59
C ALA A 149 1.13 13.20 -8.45
N LEU A 150 1.69 12.16 -7.82
CA LEU A 150 2.26 11.02 -8.52
C LEU A 150 1.19 10.09 -9.11
N ILE A 151 0.08 9.88 -8.40
CA ILE A 151 -1.00 9.00 -8.87
C ILE A 151 -1.77 9.62 -10.03
N ASP A 152 -2.17 10.88 -9.90
CA ASP A 152 -2.95 11.60 -10.92
C ASP A 152 -2.73 13.12 -10.74
N PRO A 153 -1.79 13.73 -11.48
CA PRO A 153 -1.47 15.15 -11.35
C PRO A 153 -2.56 16.09 -11.86
N GLU A 154 -3.47 15.60 -12.72
CA GLU A 154 -4.52 16.41 -13.34
C GLU A 154 -5.78 16.48 -12.49
N ARG A 155 -5.94 15.55 -11.53
CA ARG A 155 -7.09 15.48 -10.64
C ARG A 155 -6.84 16.26 -9.35
N PRO A 156 -7.86 16.92 -8.76
CA PRO A 156 -7.70 17.59 -7.48
C PRO A 156 -7.12 16.65 -6.42
N VAL A 157 -6.10 17.09 -5.69
CA VAL A 157 -5.36 16.29 -4.71
C VAL A 157 -6.29 15.52 -3.76
N TYR A 158 -7.34 16.17 -3.26
CA TYR A 158 -8.26 15.54 -2.32
C TYR A 158 -9.10 14.44 -2.98
N ASP A 159 -9.48 14.61 -4.24
CA ASP A 159 -10.23 13.61 -5.01
C ASP A 159 -9.36 12.39 -5.34
N VAL A 160 -8.05 12.57 -5.53
CA VAL A 160 -7.10 11.45 -5.68
C VAL A 160 -6.99 10.67 -4.36
N LEU A 161 -7.04 11.35 -3.22
CA LEU A 161 -6.86 10.74 -1.90
C LEU A 161 -8.13 10.09 -1.33
N ILE A 162 -9.33 10.47 -1.79
CA ILE A 162 -10.60 9.84 -1.40
C ILE A 162 -10.94 8.60 -2.24
N ASP A 163 -10.32 8.48 -3.42
CA ASP A 163 -10.53 7.43 -4.43
C ASP A 163 -9.74 6.14 -4.16
#